data_AF-A0A7S2ME15-F1
#
_entry.id   AF-A0A7S2ME15-F1
#
_cell.length_a   1.000
_cell.length_b   1.000
_cell.length_c   1.000
_cell.angle_alpha   90.00
_cell.angle_beta   90.00
_cell.angle_gamma   90.00
#
_symmetry.space_group_name_H-M   'P 1'
#
loop_
_entity.id
_entity.type
_entity.pdbx_description
1 polymer ?
#
loop_
_entity_poly.entity_id
_entity_poly.type
_entity_poly.pdbx_seq_one_letter_code
_entity_poly.pdbx_strand_id
1 'polypeptide(L)'
;ASLEELVRGECACTLRPAALFVAWNGVIVLTYTGFPPPLERLKCALNESATLSLPKENFGSKWPKTTLAATNDEIEPLSLLKTSKLSKLSATSTQQNCLSIACDRLRCMCTVSPSPNTIAVA
;
A
#
# COMPACT_ATOMS: atom_id res chain seq x y z
N ALA A 1 24.09 10.45 -1.23
CA ALA A 1 23.62 10.83 0.12
C ALA A 1 23.57 9.58 0.97
N SER A 2 23.89 9.67 2.26
CA SER A 2 23.69 8.55 3.19
C SER A 2 22.19 8.31 3.42
N LEU A 3 21.81 7.17 3.98
CA LEU A 3 20.41 6.87 4.30
C LEU A 3 19.83 7.89 5.30
N GLU A 4 20.63 8.27 6.30
CA GLU A 4 20.25 9.23 7.34
C GLU A 4 20.00 10.62 6.77
N GLU A 5 20.79 11.05 5.78
CA GLU A 5 20.59 12.31 5.07
C GLU A 5 19.26 12.32 4.30
N LEU A 6 18.95 11.22 3.61
CA LEU A 6 17.69 11.07 2.88
C LEU A 6 16.48 11.10 3.81
N VAL A 7 16.56 10.40 4.95
CA VAL A 7 15.46 10.36 5.93
C VAL A 7 15.28 11.71 6.62
N ARG A 8 16.36 12.42 6.96
CA ARG A 8 16.30 13.73 7.62
C ARG A 8 15.65 14.81 6.76
N GLY A 9 15.72 14.67 5.43
CA GLY A 9 15.09 15.60 4.48
C GLY A 9 13.56 15.45 4.41
N GLU A 10 12.98 14.41 4.99
CA GLU A 10 11.56 14.11 4.87
C GLU A 10 10.76 14.45 6.13
N CYS A 11 9.49 14.85 5.93
CA CYS A 11 8.57 15.13 7.01
C CYS A 11 7.86 13.85 7.50
N ALA A 12 7.44 13.85 8.77
CA ALA A 12 6.55 12.82 9.29
C ALA A 12 5.27 12.72 8.45
N CYS A 13 4.75 11.50 8.29
CA CYS A 13 3.57 11.23 7.48
C CYS A 13 2.73 10.09 8.06
N THR A 14 1.52 9.92 7.53
CA THR A 14 0.57 8.90 7.97
C THR A 14 0.14 8.06 6.78
N LEU A 15 0.13 6.74 6.96
CA LEU A 15 -0.45 5.81 6.01
C LEU A 15 -1.95 5.66 6.28
N ARG A 16 -2.77 5.64 5.22
CA ARG A 16 -4.21 5.47 5.30
C ARG A 16 -4.59 4.02 4.96
N PRO A 17 -5.03 3.21 5.94
CA PRO A 17 -5.43 1.83 5.67
C PRO A 17 -6.53 1.78 4.62
N ALA A 18 -6.45 0.81 3.71
CA ALA A 18 -7.42 0.60 2.64
C ALA A 18 -8.22 -0.68 2.85
N ALA A 19 -7.54 -1.83 2.89
CA ALA A 19 -8.22 -3.12 3.02
C ALA A 19 -7.30 -4.19 3.62
N LEU A 20 -7.90 -5.28 4.09
CA LEU A 20 -7.19 -6.53 4.31
C LEU A 20 -7.16 -7.32 3.00
N PHE A 21 -5.98 -7.84 2.66
CA PHE A 21 -5.74 -8.59 1.44
C PHE A 21 -4.97 -9.88 1.77
N VAL A 22 -5.29 -10.97 1.06
CA VAL A 22 -4.51 -12.21 1.14
C VAL A 22 -3.51 -12.21 0.00
N ALA A 23 -2.25 -11.95 0.34
CA ALA A 23 -1.13 -12.03 -0.57
C ALA A 23 -0.72 -13.50 -0.82
N TRP A 24 0.35 -13.63 -1.59
CA TRP A 24 0.96 -14.88 -2.04
C TRP A 24 1.16 -15.81 -0.84
N ASN A 25 0.96 -17.12 -1.05
CA ASN A 25 1.08 -18.16 -0.02
C ASN A 25 0.17 -17.95 1.20
N GLY A 26 -0.96 -17.25 1.05
CA GLY A 26 -1.93 -17.09 2.12
C GLY A 26 -1.56 -16.05 3.18
N VAL A 27 -0.55 -15.21 2.92
CA VAL A 27 -0.12 -14.15 3.84
C VAL A 27 -1.21 -13.06 3.94
N ILE A 28 -1.68 -12.78 5.14
CA ILE A 28 -2.65 -11.72 5.40
C ILE A 28 -1.91 -10.40 5.57
N VAL A 29 -2.28 -9.41 4.76
CA VAL A 29 -1.67 -8.07 4.78
C VAL A 29 -2.74 -6.98 4.92
N LEU A 30 -2.41 -5.92 5.65
CA LEU A 30 -3.11 -4.65 5.58
C LEU A 30 -2.52 -3.82 4.45
N THR A 31 -3.34 -3.44 3.47
CA THR A 31 -2.95 -2.52 2.39
C THR A 31 -3.32 -1.09 2.74
N TYR A 32 -2.67 -0.13 2.07
CA TYR A 32 -2.94 1.29 2.23
C TYR A 32 -3.27 1.92 0.87
N THR A 33 -3.89 3.09 0.89
CA THR A 33 -4.35 3.78 -0.34
C THR A 33 -3.22 4.23 -1.28
N GLY A 34 -1.97 4.17 -0.81
CA GLY A 34 -0.79 4.62 -1.54
C GLY A 34 0.28 5.14 -0.59
N PHE A 35 1.50 5.36 -1.10
CA PHE A 35 2.54 6.00 -0.31
C PHE A 35 2.22 7.50 -0.17
N PRO A 36 2.30 8.08 1.04
CA PRO A 36 2.24 9.52 1.19
C PRO A 36 3.46 10.16 0.50
N PRO A 37 3.37 11.40 0.02
CA PRO A 37 4.43 12.04 -0.77
C PRO A 37 5.84 11.98 -0.14
N PRO A 38 6.03 12.11 1.19
CA PRO A 38 7.36 11.96 1.80
C PRO A 38 7.97 10.57 1.61
N LEU A 39 7.16 9.51 1.73
CA LEU A 39 7.65 8.14 1.53
C LEU A 39 7.86 7.82 0.05
N GLU A 40 7.03 8.36 -0.84
CA GLU A 40 7.22 8.19 -2.27
C GLU A 40 8.54 8.80 -2.74
N ARG A 41 8.84 10.05 -2.34
CA ARG A 41 10.12 10.69 -2.64
C ARG A 41 11.31 9.94 -2.06
N LEU A 42 11.21 9.50 -0.80
CA LEU A 42 12.26 8.70 -0.17
C LEU A 42 12.51 7.40 -0.96
N LYS A 43 11.45 6.71 -1.38
CA LYS A 43 11.57 5.49 -2.20
C LYS A 43 12.21 5.76 -3.56
N CYS A 44 11.84 6.85 -4.24
CA CYS A 44 12.48 7.27 -5.49
C CYS A 44 13.98 7.53 -5.28
N ALA A 45 14.33 8.30 -4.24
CA ALA A 45 15.72 8.60 -3.91
C ALA A 45 16.54 7.34 -3.58
N LEU A 46 15.94 6.37 -2.88
CA LEU A 46 16.60 5.08 -2.60
C LEU A 46 16.82 4.26 -3.87
N ASN A 47 15.84 4.22 -4.77
CA ASN A 47 15.95 3.49 -6.04
C ASN A 47 16.97 4.12 -7.00
N GLU A 48 17.19 5.44 -6.93
CA GLU A 48 18.11 6.19 -7.79
C GLU A 48 19.51 6.36 -7.18
N SER A 49 19.67 6.03 -5.89
CA SER A 49 20.91 6.26 -5.16
C SER A 49 22.02 5.29 -5.58
N ALA A 50 22.94 5.78 -6.42
CA ALA A 50 24.17 5.07 -6.79
C ALA A 50 25.13 4.82 -5.61
N THR A 51 25.02 5.57 -4.52
CA THR A 51 25.95 5.49 -3.38
C THR A 51 25.59 4.42 -2.35
N LEU A 52 24.36 3.90 -2.35
CA LEU A 52 23.87 2.97 -1.32
C LEU A 52 23.94 1.50 -1.74
N SER A 53 24.38 1.21 -2.98
CA SER A 53 24.51 -0.15 -3.54
C SER A 53 23.31 -1.06 -3.23
N LEU A 54 22.09 -0.51 -3.27
CA LEU A 54 20.87 -1.24 -2.99
C LEU A 54 20.41 -2.01 -4.24
N PRO A 55 19.88 -3.23 -4.09
CA PRO A 55 19.23 -3.90 -5.20
C PRO A 55 17.99 -3.12 -5.65
N LYS A 56 17.63 -3.27 -6.92
CA LYS A 56 16.39 -2.68 -7.45
C LYS A 56 15.19 -3.20 -6.67
N GLU A 57 14.24 -2.30 -6.41
CA GLU A 57 13.01 -2.64 -5.74
C GLU A 57 12.22 -3.76 -6.44
N ASN A 58 11.76 -4.73 -5.65
CA ASN A 58 10.89 -5.81 -6.10
C ASN A 58 9.46 -5.32 -6.32
N PHE A 59 8.75 -5.92 -7.29
CA PHE A 59 7.37 -5.52 -7.61
C PHE A 59 6.44 -5.57 -6.39
N GLY A 60 6.60 -6.60 -5.55
CA GLY A 60 5.78 -6.80 -4.36
C GLY A 60 5.88 -5.71 -3.28
N SER A 61 6.92 -4.87 -3.28
CA SER A 61 7.11 -3.77 -2.30
C SER A 61 6.76 -2.39 -2.87
N LYS A 62 6.35 -2.32 -4.14
CA LYS A 62 5.95 -1.07 -4.80
C LYS A 62 4.66 -0.47 -4.25
N TRP A 63 3.88 -1.26 -3.50
CA TRP A 63 2.69 -0.79 -2.80
C TRP A 63 2.89 -0.87 -1.29
N PRO A 64 2.39 0.11 -0.52
CA PRO A 64 2.47 0.07 0.93
C PRO A 64 1.61 -1.06 1.47
N LYS A 65 2.19 -1.86 2.36
CA LYS A 65 1.48 -2.91 3.08
C LYS A 65 2.18 -3.25 4.39
N THR A 66 1.41 -3.82 5.32
CA THR A 66 1.92 -4.39 6.55
C THR A 66 1.46 -5.83 6.64
N THR A 67 2.40 -6.77 6.78
CA THR A 67 2.06 -8.18 7.04
C THR A 67 1.49 -8.31 8.44
N LEU A 68 0.30 -8.91 8.54
CA LEU A 68 -0.37 -9.17 9.82
C LEU A 68 -0.24 -10.63 10.25
N ALA A 69 -0.26 -11.56 9.29
CA ALA A 69 -0.09 -12.99 9.54
C ALA A 69 0.47 -13.71 8.31
N ALA A 70 1.23 -14.77 8.53
CA ALA A 70 1.74 -15.66 7.49
C ALA A 70 1.58 -17.12 7.95
N THR A 71 1.40 -18.03 7.00
CA THR A 71 1.45 -19.47 7.27
C THR A 71 2.90 -19.93 7.35
N ASN A 72 3.15 -20.97 8.13
CA ASN A 72 4.46 -21.65 8.11
C ASN A 72 4.63 -22.36 6.76
N ASP A 73 5.86 -22.43 6.26
CA ASP A 73 6.17 -23.00 4.93
C ASP A 73 5.83 -24.50 4.84
N GLU A 74 5.85 -25.20 5.98
CA GLU A 74 5.53 -26.63 6.10
C GLU A 74 4.02 -26.93 6.13
N ILE A 75 3.17 -25.90 6.04
CA ILE A 75 1.71 -26.05 6.09
C ILE A 75 1.15 -25.91 4.67
N GLU A 76 0.27 -26.85 4.30
CA GLU A 76 -0.36 -26.83 2.98
C GLU A 76 -1.03 -25.47 2.70
N PRO A 77 -0.80 -24.88 1.50
CA PRO A 77 -1.30 -23.56 1.16
C PRO A 77 -2.81 -23.43 1.43
N LEU A 78 -3.23 -22.27 1.94
CA LEU A 78 -4.64 -22.01 2.20
C LEU A 78 -5.47 -22.23 0.92
N SER A 79 -6.37 -23.22 0.95
CA SER A 79 -7.22 -23.52 -0.18
C SER A 79 -8.09 -22.30 -0.57
N LEU A 80 -8.39 -22.15 -1.85
CA LEU A 80 -9.18 -21.03 -2.41
C LEU A 80 -10.53 -20.82 -1.70
N LEU A 81 -11.12 -21.88 -1.14
CA LEU A 81 -12.36 -21.79 -0.37
C LEU A 81 -12.16 -21.11 0.99
N LYS A 82 -11.00 -21.31 1.65
CA LYS A 82 -10.67 -20.65 2.93
C LYS A 82 -10.33 -19.18 2.73
N THR A 83 -9.65 -18.82 1.63
CA THR A 83 -9.33 -17.42 1.30
C THR A 83 -10.60 -16.60 0.98
N SER A 84 -11.62 -17.22 0.38
CA SER A 84 -12.92 -16.58 0.12
C SER A 84 -13.71 -16.16 1.38
N LYS A 85 -13.46 -16.81 2.52
CA LYS A 85 -14.06 -16.42 3.81
C LYS A 85 -13.31 -15.25 4.44
N LEU A 86 -11.99 -15.20 4.26
CA LEU A 86 -11.15 -14.10 4.73
C LEU A 86 -11.40 -12.80 3.96
N SER A 87 -11.65 -12.87 2.64
CA SER A 87 -12.03 -11.69 1.85
C SER A 87 -13.39 -11.11 2.24
N LYS A 88 -14.31 -11.92 2.79
CA LYS A 88 -15.58 -11.41 3.33
C LYS A 88 -15.36 -10.59 4.61
N LEU A 89 -14.41 -10.98 5.45
CA LEU A 89 -14.07 -10.23 6.67
C LEU A 89 -13.39 -8.88 6.36
N SER A 90 -12.63 -8.82 5.26
CA SER A 90 -12.01 -7.58 4.79
C SER A 90 -13.02 -6.59 4.22
N ALA A 91 -14.06 -7.07 3.53
CA ALA A 91 -15.16 -6.24 3.03
C ALA A 91 -16.03 -5.67 4.16
N THR A 92 -16.38 -6.49 5.16
CA THR A 92 -17.27 -6.06 6.26
C THR A 92 -16.61 -5.06 7.21
N SER A 93 -15.31 -5.22 7.51
CA SER A 93 -14.59 -4.31 8.43
C SER A 93 -14.30 -2.94 7.80
N THR A 94 -14.28 -2.85 6.47
CA THR A 94 -14.05 -1.59 5.73
C THR A 94 -15.27 -0.66 5.82
N GLN A 95 -16.49 -1.20 5.92
CA GLN A 95 -17.71 -0.38 5.98
C GLN A 95 -17.97 0.30 7.33
N GLN A 96 -17.46 -0.24 8.44
CA GLN A 96 -17.76 0.31 9.77
C GLN A 96 -16.97 1.59 10.11
N ASN A 97 -16.02 2.00 9.27
CA ASN A 97 -15.26 3.25 9.42
C ASN A 97 -15.47 4.27 8.28
N CYS A 98 -16.33 3.98 7.30
CA CYS A 98 -16.62 4.92 6.20
C CYS A 98 -17.72 5.95 6.51
N LEU A 99 -18.33 5.92 7.70
CA LEU A 99 -19.50 6.77 8.04
C LEU A 99 -19.17 8.18 8.56
N SER A 100 -17.94 8.70 8.45
CA SER A 100 -17.63 10.06 8.91
C SER A 100 -16.73 10.93 8.03
N ILE A 101 -16.39 10.53 6.80
CA ILE A 101 -15.58 11.39 5.92
C ILE A 101 -16.24 11.57 4.55
N ALA A 102 -17.54 11.88 4.59
CA ALA A 102 -18.16 12.71 3.57
C ALA A 102 -17.99 14.18 4.00
N CYS A 103 -17.49 15.00 3.09
CA CYS A 103 -17.32 16.46 3.22
C CYS A 103 -16.26 16.92 4.24
N ASP A 104 -15.06 17.23 3.77
CA ASP A 104 -14.68 18.65 3.71
C ASP A 104 -13.39 18.93 2.92
N ARG A 105 -13.54 19.89 1.99
CA ARG A 105 -12.52 20.80 1.42
C ARG A 105 -11.65 20.32 0.26
N LEU A 106 -12.26 20.48 -0.93
CA LEU A 106 -11.69 21.14 -2.11
C LEU A 106 -10.55 22.14 -1.80
N ARG A 107 -9.38 21.94 -2.42
CA ARG A 107 -8.76 22.82 -3.44
C ARG A 107 -7.30 22.43 -3.64
N CYS A 108 -7.01 21.75 -4.73
CA CYS A 108 -5.85 22.11 -5.54
C CYS A 108 -6.16 21.75 -7.00
N MET A 109 -6.30 22.78 -7.82
CA MET A 109 -6.50 22.67 -9.26
C MET A 109 -5.22 22.12 -9.90
N CYS A 110 -5.30 20.92 -10.46
CA CYS A 110 -4.50 20.52 -11.61
C CYS A 110 -5.46 19.88 -12.61
N THR A 111 -5.84 20.66 -13.62
CA THR A 111 -6.61 20.19 -14.76
C THR A 111 -5.80 19.17 -15.54
N VAL A 112 -6.20 17.90 -15.48
CA VAL A 112 -5.86 16.92 -16.52
C VAL A 112 -7.17 16.29 -16.94
N SER A 113 -7.54 16.48 -18.20
CA SER A 113 -8.74 15.90 -18.80
C SER A 113 -8.65 14.36 -18.75
N PRO A 114 -9.72 13.65 -18.38
CA PRO A 114 -9.72 12.20 -18.45
C PRO A 114 -9.87 11.74 -19.90
N SER A 115 -8.88 10.96 -20.36
CA SER A 115 -8.99 10.09 -21.53
C SER A 115 -9.97 8.95 -21.24
N PRO A 116 -10.81 8.52 -22.21
CA PRO A 116 -11.95 7.64 -21.98
C PRO A 116 -11.62 6.17 -21.64
N ASN A 117 -10.35 5.78 -21.46
CA ASN A 117 -9.96 4.36 -21.47
C ASN A 117 -9.26 3.82 -20.20
N THR A 118 -9.44 4.43 -19.02
CA THR A 118 -8.91 3.83 -17.78
C THR A 118 -10.03 3.29 -16.90
N ILE A 119 -10.21 1.97 -16.96
CA ILE A 119 -11.01 1.21 -16.01
C ILE A 119 -10.27 1.24 -14.67
N ALA A 120 -10.84 1.97 -13.70
CA ALA A 120 -10.47 1.85 -12.30
C ALA A 120 -11.06 0.54 -11.77
N VAL A 121 -10.20 -0.40 -11.38
CA VAL A 121 -10.63 -1.57 -10.61
C VAL A 121 -10.45 -1.24 -9.14
N ALA A 122 -11.58 -1.31 -8.43
CA ALA A 122 -11.77 -1.00 -7.02
C ALA A 122 -10.99 -1.94 -6.08
#